data_AF-A0A1U8FEQ0-F1
#
_entry.id   AF-A0A1U8FEQ0-F1
#
_cell.length_a   1.000
_cell.length_b   1.000
_cell.length_c   1.000
_cell.angle_alpha   90.00
_cell.angle_beta   90.00
_cell.angle_gamma   90.00
#
_symmetry.space_group_name_H-M   'P 1'
#
loop_
_entity.id
_entity.type
_entity.pdbx_description
1 polymer ?
#
loop_
_entity_poly.entity_id
_entity_poly.type
_entity_poly.pdbx_seq_one_letter_code
_entity_poly.pdbx_strand_id
1 'polypeptide(L)'
;MAGDNEEWRKMADTTKMSPEEVKKAGVEASKRPPGHNPGTVLHQRGRLPYSITTMAIAGLAISGAVWYGTMYVMKKPEASAADVAKVATGVGGPEHTHPRK
;
A
#
# COMPACT_ATOMS: atom_id res chain seq x y z
N MET A 1 -3.03 -52.76 6.29
CA MET A 1 -3.50 -51.40 5.96
C MET A 1 -4.22 -50.85 7.18
N ALA A 2 -3.50 -50.22 8.11
CA ALA A 2 -4.06 -49.76 9.41
C ALA A 2 -3.81 -48.27 9.68
N GLY A 3 -3.22 -47.54 8.72
CA GLY A 3 -2.81 -46.14 8.89
C GLY A 3 -3.85 -45.10 8.45
N ASP A 4 -4.82 -45.47 7.60
CA ASP A 4 -5.66 -44.50 6.90
C ASP A 4 -6.93 -44.08 7.69
N ASN A 5 -7.30 -44.84 8.73
CA ASN A 5 -8.53 -44.60 9.50
C ASN A 5 -8.41 -43.51 10.59
N GLU A 6 -7.21 -42.99 10.85
CA GLU A 6 -6.96 -42.02 11.92
C GLU A 6 -6.54 -40.63 11.41
N GLU A 7 -6.33 -40.48 10.10
CA GLU A 7 -5.87 -39.23 9.50
C GLU A 7 -6.89 -38.09 9.67
N TRP A 8 -8.19 -38.41 9.65
CA TRP A 8 -9.26 -37.43 9.86
C TRP A 8 -9.16 -36.72 11.24
N ARG A 9 -8.57 -37.36 12.25
CA ARG A 9 -8.36 -36.76 13.59
C ARG A 9 -7.31 -35.65 13.62
N LYS A 10 -6.49 -35.54 12.57
CA LYS A 10 -5.48 -34.48 12.38
C LYS A 10 -6.03 -33.26 11.61
N MET A 11 -7.20 -33.41 10.99
CA MET A 11 -7.85 -32.38 10.17
C MET A 11 -9.22 -31.96 10.75
N ALA A 12 -9.58 -32.41 11.95
CA ALA A 12 -10.89 -32.15 12.54
C ALA A 12 -11.05 -30.68 12.94
N ASP A 13 -12.16 -30.05 12.58
CA ASP A 13 -12.44 -28.67 12.98
C ASP A 13 -12.88 -28.61 14.45
N THR A 14 -11.95 -28.26 15.34
CA THR A 14 -12.21 -28.11 16.78
C THR A 14 -12.65 -26.70 17.17
N THR A 15 -12.93 -25.80 16.21
CA THR A 15 -13.21 -24.38 16.49
C THR A 15 -14.53 -24.16 17.24
N LYS A 16 -15.48 -25.10 17.09
CA LYS A 16 -16.81 -25.04 17.71
C LYS A 16 -17.00 -26.03 18.86
N MET A 17 -16.00 -26.86 19.15
CA MET A 17 -16.06 -27.84 20.22
C MET A 17 -15.61 -27.21 21.55
N SER A 18 -16.22 -27.65 22.64
CA SER A 18 -15.71 -27.33 23.98
C SER A 18 -14.38 -28.05 24.23
N PRO A 19 -13.51 -27.54 25.12
CA PRO A 19 -12.24 -28.19 25.44
C PRO A 19 -12.39 -29.64 25.92
N GLU A 20 -13.51 -29.96 26.57
CA GLU A 20 -13.84 -31.30 27.06
C GLU A 20 -14.20 -32.25 25.90
N GLU A 21 -14.92 -31.74 24.90
CA GLU A 21 -15.30 -32.50 23.69
C GLU A 21 -14.09 -32.81 22.81
N VAL A 22 -13.16 -31.86 22.68
CA VAL A 22 -11.90 -32.04 21.93
C VAL A 22 -11.05 -33.16 22.55
N LYS A 23 -10.95 -33.17 23.89
CA LYS A 23 -10.22 -34.18 24.64
C LYS A 23 -10.88 -35.56 24.51
N LYS A 24 -12.21 -35.62 24.62
CA LYS A 24 -12.97 -36.86 24.45
C LYS A 24 -12.88 -37.44 23.04
N ALA A 25 -12.84 -36.59 22.02
CA ALA A 25 -12.73 -36.99 20.62
C ALA A 25 -11.28 -37.31 20.19
N GLY A 26 -10.28 -37.02 21.02
CA GLY A 26 -8.87 -37.30 20.74
C GLY A 26 -8.30 -36.45 19.59
N VAL A 27 -8.87 -35.26 19.36
CA VAL A 27 -8.52 -34.36 18.25
C VAL A 27 -7.70 -33.15 18.71
N GLU A 28 -7.00 -33.27 19.84
CA GLU A 28 -6.14 -32.22 20.41
C GLU A 28 -5.04 -31.76 19.43
N ALA A 29 -4.53 -32.69 18.61
CA ALA A 29 -3.55 -32.41 17.57
C ALA A 29 -4.09 -31.55 16.41
N SER A 30 -5.41 -31.52 16.21
CA SER A 30 -6.06 -30.66 15.21
C SER A 30 -6.28 -29.22 15.69
N LYS A 31 -6.00 -28.94 16.98
CA LYS A 31 -6.20 -27.61 17.55
C LYS A 31 -5.28 -26.60 16.86
N ARG A 32 -5.83 -25.76 16.00
CA ARG A 32 -5.07 -24.68 15.37
C ARG A 32 -4.56 -23.72 16.46
N PRO A 33 -3.29 -23.29 16.39
CA PRO A 33 -2.77 -22.33 17.34
C PRO A 33 -3.61 -21.05 17.26
N PRO A 34 -4.09 -20.50 18.40
CA PRO A 34 -4.78 -19.23 18.40
C PRO A 34 -3.86 -18.17 17.78
N GLY A 35 -4.32 -17.53 16.70
CA GLY A 35 -3.56 -16.50 15.98
C GLY A 35 -2.74 -16.99 14.78
N HIS A 36 -2.70 -18.28 14.46
CA HIS A 36 -2.06 -18.74 13.23
C HIS A 36 -3.05 -18.67 12.06
N ASN A 37 -2.99 -17.56 11.32
CA ASN A 37 -3.89 -17.17 10.24
C ASN A 37 -5.34 -16.95 10.71
N PRO A 38 -5.64 -15.86 11.45
CA PRO A 38 -7.02 -15.40 11.55
C PRO A 38 -7.51 -15.20 10.11
N GLY A 39 -8.40 -16.07 9.64
CA GLY A 39 -9.00 -15.94 8.34
C GLY A 39 -9.47 -14.49 8.18
N THR A 40 -9.10 -13.86 7.06
CA THR A 40 -9.63 -12.55 6.72
C THR A 40 -11.14 -12.60 6.89
N VAL A 41 -11.73 -11.64 7.61
CA VAL A 41 -13.19 -11.51 7.67
C VAL A 41 -13.69 -11.58 6.22
N LEU A 42 -14.73 -12.37 5.96
CA LEU A 42 -15.32 -12.46 4.64
C LEU A 42 -15.65 -11.04 4.16
N HIS A 43 -15.00 -10.58 3.09
CA HIS A 43 -15.01 -9.21 2.53
C HIS A 43 -14.10 -8.14 3.15
N GLN A 44 -13.31 -8.43 4.19
CA GLN A 44 -12.36 -7.46 4.77
C GLN A 44 -10.93 -7.84 4.42
N ARG A 45 -10.40 -7.21 3.37
CA ARG A 45 -9.00 -7.36 2.98
C ARG A 45 -8.13 -6.59 3.98
N GLY A 46 -7.54 -7.29 4.96
CA GLY A 46 -6.67 -6.68 5.97
C GLY A 46 -5.35 -6.09 5.45
N ARG A 47 -5.03 -6.29 4.16
CA ARG A 47 -3.79 -5.83 3.54
C ARG A 47 -4.03 -5.38 2.11
N LEU A 48 -3.62 -4.16 1.79
CA LEU A 48 -3.66 -3.61 0.43
C LEU A 48 -2.68 -4.38 -0.48
N PRO A 49 -2.95 -4.47 -1.81
CA PRO A 49 -2.10 -5.18 -2.76
C PRO A 49 -0.70 -4.56 -2.90
N TYR A 50 -0.52 -3.31 -2.47
CA TYR A 50 0.75 -2.61 -2.44
C TYR A 50 0.98 -1.97 -1.08
N SER A 51 2.26 -1.83 -0.69
CA SER A 51 2.62 -1.16 0.55
C SER A 51 2.35 0.35 0.44
N ILE A 52 2.07 0.99 1.59
CA ILE A 52 1.90 2.46 1.66
C ILE A 52 3.11 3.18 1.09
N THR A 53 4.33 2.70 1.39
CA THR A 53 5.58 3.26 0.87
C THR A 53 5.65 3.17 -0.65
N THR A 54 5.27 2.04 -1.24
CA THR A 54 5.22 1.87 -2.71
C THR A 54 4.25 2.87 -3.34
N MET A 55 3.05 3.02 -2.75
CA MET A 55 2.05 3.96 -3.25
C MET A 55 2.53 5.41 -3.14
N ALA A 56 3.21 5.77 -2.05
CA ALA A 56 3.78 7.10 -1.85
C ALA A 56 4.88 7.41 -2.89
N ILE A 57 5.82 6.49 -3.12
CA ILE A 57 6.88 6.65 -4.12
C ILE A 57 6.28 6.80 -5.52
N ALA A 58 5.31 5.94 -5.87
CA ALA A 58 4.63 6.00 -7.17
C ALA A 58 3.90 7.34 -7.37
N GLY A 59 3.14 7.80 -6.37
CA GLY A 59 2.45 9.08 -6.42
C GLY A 59 3.41 10.26 -6.59
N LEU A 60 4.54 10.23 -5.88
CA LEU A 60 5.58 11.27 -5.99
C LEU A 60 6.23 11.26 -7.38
N ALA A 61 6.52 10.07 -7.94
CA ALA A 61 7.07 9.94 -9.28
C ALA A 61 6.14 10.48 -10.37
N ILE A 62 4.84 10.15 -10.29
CA ILE A 62 3.82 10.66 -11.22
C ILE A 62 3.74 12.19 -11.13
N SER A 63 3.68 12.72 -9.92
CA SER A 63 3.60 14.17 -9.68
C SER A 63 4.82 14.90 -10.25
N GLY A 64 6.03 14.35 -10.03
CA GLY A 64 7.27 14.90 -10.59
C GLY A 64 7.31 14.86 -12.12
N ALA A 65 6.82 13.78 -12.74
CA ALA A 65 6.76 13.68 -14.20
C ALA A 65 5.79 14.69 -14.81
N VAL A 66 4.60 14.86 -14.21
CA VAL A 66 3.62 15.87 -14.65
C VAL A 66 4.15 17.28 -14.45
N TRP A 67 4.77 17.57 -13.30
CA TRP A 67 5.44 18.85 -13.05
C TRP A 67 6.46 19.14 -14.14
N TYR A 68 7.40 18.21 -14.35
CA TYR A 68 8.49 18.41 -15.31
C TYR A 68 7.96 18.58 -16.73
N GLY A 69 7.02 17.74 -17.16
CA GLY A 69 6.39 17.83 -18.47
C GLY A 69 5.67 19.18 -18.67
N THR A 70 4.94 19.64 -17.66
CA THR A 70 4.25 20.94 -17.70
C THR A 70 5.26 22.08 -17.80
N MET A 71 6.31 22.08 -16.97
CA MET A 71 7.37 23.08 -17.06
C MET A 71 8.06 23.05 -18.41
N TYR A 72 8.32 21.87 -18.98
CA TYR A 72 9.00 21.72 -20.26
C TYR A 72 8.16 22.28 -21.41
N VAL A 73 6.88 21.91 -21.49
CA VAL A 73 5.97 22.33 -22.58
C VAL A 73 5.59 23.80 -22.47
N MET A 74 5.37 24.30 -21.25
CA MET A 74 4.90 25.67 -21.02
C MET A 74 6.04 26.66 -20.77
N LYS A 75 7.30 26.24 -20.86
CA LYS A 75 8.46 27.12 -20.65
C LYS A 75 8.43 28.25 -21.68
N LYS A 76 8.25 29.49 -21.21
CA LYS A 76 8.50 30.69 -22.02
C LYS A 76 10.02 30.86 -22.18
N PRO A 77 10.60 30.76 -23.38
CA PRO A 77 12.05 30.94 -23.57
C PRO A 77 12.50 32.38 -23.29
N GLU A 78 11.58 33.32 -23.40
CA GLU A 78 11.79 34.76 -23.22
C GLU A 78 11.95 35.17 -21.75
N ALA A 79 11.48 34.34 -20.81
CA ALA A 79 11.50 34.63 -19.37
C ALA A 79 12.46 33.68 -18.64
N SER A 80 13.45 34.26 -17.96
CA SER A 80 14.35 33.46 -17.12
C SER A 80 13.62 32.98 -15.86
N ALA A 81 13.95 31.78 -15.39
CA ALA A 81 13.44 31.25 -14.12
C ALA A 81 13.73 32.19 -12.94
N ALA A 82 14.89 32.88 -12.96
CA ALA A 82 15.26 33.84 -11.94
C ALA A 82 14.38 35.10 -11.95
N ASP A 83 13.96 35.56 -13.14
CA ASP A 83 13.09 36.73 -13.27
C ASP A 83 11.68 36.39 -12.79
N VAL A 84 11.17 35.22 -13.18
CA VAL A 84 9.88 34.69 -12.69
C VAL A 84 9.89 34.52 -11.17
N ALA A 85 10.98 34.00 -10.60
CA ALA A 85 11.12 33.87 -9.15
C ALA A 85 11.11 35.23 -8.45
N LYS A 86 11.86 36.22 -8.95
CA LYS A 86 11.87 37.58 -8.38
C LYS A 86 10.49 38.24 -8.43
N VAL A 87 9.76 38.08 -9.54
CA VAL A 87 8.40 38.59 -9.67
C VAL A 87 7.46 37.86 -8.70
N ALA A 88 7.56 36.54 -8.61
CA ALA A 88 6.72 35.73 -7.70
C ALA A 88 6.99 36.02 -6.22
N THR A 89 8.21 36.38 -5.84
CA THR A 89 8.57 36.76 -4.46
C THR A 89 8.39 38.25 -4.16
N GLY A 90 7.93 39.05 -5.13
CA GLY A 90 7.67 40.48 -4.97
C GLY A 90 8.93 41.36 -4.97
N VAL A 91 10.09 40.81 -5.33
CA VAL A 91 11.38 41.53 -5.39
C VAL A 91 11.73 41.95 -6.84
N GLY A 92 10.86 41.66 -7.80
CA GLY A 92 11.08 41.97 -9.22
C GLY A 92 10.51 43.32 -9.66
N GLY A 93 11.28 44.09 -10.44
CA GLY A 93 10.85 45.29 -11.16
C GLY A 93 10.44 45.05 -12.63
N PRO A 94 10.01 46.11 -13.34
CA PRO A 94 9.55 46.05 -14.73
C PRO A 94 10.56 45.42 -15.70
N GLU A 95 11.85 45.56 -15.42
CA GLU A 95 12.98 44.92 -16.12
C GLU A 95 12.92 43.40 -16.17
N HIS A 96 12.15 42.77 -15.28
CA HIS A 96 12.01 41.32 -15.17
C HIS A 96 10.73 40.78 -15.82
N THR A 97 9.88 41.63 -16.40
CA THR A 97 8.56 41.23 -16.92
C THR A 97 8.42 41.39 -18.44
N HIS A 98 9.43 41.88 -19.16
CA HIS A 98 9.38 42.00 -20.62
C HIS A 98 10.16 40.90 -21.36
N PRO A 99 9.68 40.50 -22.56
CA PRO A 99 10.38 39.57 -23.42
C PRO A 99 11.76 40.09 -23.82
N ARG A 100 12.80 39.27 -23.67
CA ARG A 100 14.12 39.57 -24.25
C ARG A 100 14.07 39.33 -25.76
N LYS A 101 14.56 40.32 -26.52
CA LYS A 101 14.75 40.19 -27.98
C LYS A 101 15.90 39.23 -28.30
#